data_AF-A0A7W0QZ00-F1
#
_entry.id   AF-A0A7W0QZ00-F1
#
_cell.length_a   1.000
_cell.length_b   1.000
_cell.length_c   1.000
_cell.angle_alpha   90.00
_cell.angle_beta   90.00
_cell.angle_gamma   90.00
#
_symmetry.space_group_name_H-M   'P 1'
#
loop_
_entity.id
_entity.type
_entity.pdbx_description
1 polymer ?
#
loop_
_entity_poly.entity_id
_entity_poly.type
_entity_poly.pdbx_seq_one_letter_code
_entity_poly.pdbx_strand_id
1 'polypeptide(L)'
;MTRADSGEVLHARMRKGAANTQRGARRFIDELVAPVRRAGATGTLTVRVDSGFWSNATIATLNRLDVRYTMTVRCHTPTIATAIAGIADDAWVDIDYTPDGHAQVAEAAYSTGTGRRRVTRRLIVRRTRLTATAQ
;
A
#
# COMPACT_ATOMS: atom_id res chain seq x y z
N MET A 1 -12.07 1.34 8.20
CA MET A 1 -10.96 0.45 8.58
C MET A 1 -11.54 -0.69 9.38
N THR A 2 -11.25 -1.90 8.92
CA THR A 2 -11.70 -3.13 9.57
C THR A 2 -10.51 -3.92 10.08
N ARG A 3 -10.72 -4.74 11.11
CA ARG A 3 -9.74 -5.71 11.57
C ARG A 3 -9.69 -6.89 10.59
N ALA A 4 -8.50 -7.38 10.27
CA ALA A 4 -8.31 -8.30 9.15
C ALA A 4 -8.85 -9.72 9.38
N ASP A 5 -8.85 -10.17 10.64
CA ASP A 5 -9.26 -11.51 11.07
C ASP A 5 -10.74 -11.59 11.43
N SER A 6 -11.29 -10.56 12.09
CA SER A 6 -12.69 -10.54 12.55
C SER A 6 -13.64 -9.74 11.66
N GLY A 7 -13.12 -8.83 10.83
CA GLY A 7 -13.95 -7.88 10.06
C GLY A 7 -14.53 -6.73 10.87
N GLU A 8 -14.27 -6.65 12.19
CA GLU A 8 -14.77 -5.59 13.07
C GLU A 8 -14.41 -4.19 12.55
N VAL A 9 -15.38 -3.28 12.51
CA VAL A 9 -15.15 -1.89 12.08
C VAL A 9 -14.49 -1.11 13.21
N LEU A 10 -13.19 -0.81 13.05
CA LEU A 10 -12.40 -0.09 14.05
C LEU A 10 -12.55 1.43 13.94
N HIS A 11 -12.70 1.93 12.71
CA HIS A 11 -12.89 3.36 12.47
C HIS A 11 -13.47 3.61 11.08
N ALA A 12 -14.48 4.48 11.00
CA ALA A 12 -15.07 4.94 9.75
C ALA A 12 -15.20 6.46 9.79
N ARG A 13 -14.92 7.11 8.66
CA ARG A 13 -15.05 8.56 8.53
C ARG A 13 -15.59 8.91 7.16
N MET A 14 -16.73 9.57 7.14
CA MET A 14 -17.28 10.13 5.92
C MET A 14 -16.47 11.36 5.53
N ARG A 15 -16.16 11.47 4.24
CA ARG A 15 -15.57 12.66 3.66
C ARG A 15 -16.71 13.55 3.15
N LYS A 16 -16.62 14.86 3.38
CA LYS A 16 -17.45 15.83 2.66
C LYS A 16 -17.18 15.65 1.15
N GLY A 17 -18.20 15.76 0.31
CA GLY A 17 -18.07 15.61 -1.16
C GLY A 17 -17.00 16.54 -1.76
N ALA A 18 -16.67 16.36 -3.05
CA ALA A 18 -15.63 17.10 -3.79
C ALA A 18 -14.30 17.32 -3.03
N ALA A 19 -14.00 16.48 -2.03
CA ALA A 19 -12.76 16.53 -1.29
C ALA A 19 -11.72 15.69 -2.02
N ASN A 20 -10.49 16.20 -2.09
CA ASN A 20 -9.33 15.40 -2.49
C ASN A 20 -9.31 14.09 -1.71
N THR A 21 -9.08 12.97 -2.39
CA THR A 21 -9.03 11.62 -1.80
C THR A 21 -8.14 11.54 -0.55
N GLN A 22 -7.02 12.27 -0.52
CA GLN A 22 -6.08 12.29 0.62
C GLN A 22 -6.56 13.14 1.81
N ARG A 23 -7.61 13.95 1.65
CA ARG A 23 -8.07 14.88 2.69
C ARG A 23 -8.47 14.10 3.93
N GLY A 24 -7.80 14.41 5.04
CA GLY A 24 -8.08 13.81 6.35
C GLY A 24 -7.38 12.48 6.61
N ALA A 25 -6.58 11.95 5.68
CA ALA A 25 -5.88 10.65 5.87
C ALA A 25 -5.02 10.61 7.13
N ARG A 26 -4.25 11.67 7.41
CA ARG A 26 -3.43 11.78 8.64
C ARG A 26 -4.28 11.71 9.90
N ARG A 27 -5.32 12.56 9.95
CA ARG A 27 -6.23 12.65 11.09
C ARG A 27 -6.98 11.33 11.30
N PHE A 28 -7.39 10.68 10.22
CA PHE A 28 -8.00 9.35 10.26
C PHE A 28 -7.06 8.31 10.89
N ILE A 29 -5.77 8.32 10.54
CA ILE A 29 -4.79 7.40 11.13
C ILE A 29 -4.55 7.72 12.61
N ASP A 30 -4.39 8.99 12.96
CA ASP A 30 -4.22 9.41 14.37
C ASP A 30 -5.44 8.99 15.23
N GLU A 31 -6.66 9.21 14.71
CA GLU A 31 -7.91 8.83 15.37
C GLU A 31 -8.16 7.32 15.40
N LEU A 32 -7.59 6.56 14.47
CA LEU A 32 -7.69 5.10 14.44
C LEU A 32 -6.70 4.43 15.41
N VAL A 33 -5.43 4.84 15.39
CA VAL A 33 -4.36 4.12 16.10
C VAL A 33 -4.48 4.28 17.61
N ALA A 34 -4.86 5.48 18.09
CA ALA A 34 -4.92 5.72 19.53
C ALA A 34 -5.98 4.86 20.25
N PRO A 35 -7.23 4.73 19.76
CA PRO A 35 -8.22 3.81 20.33
C PRO A 35 -7.81 2.34 20.23
N VAL A 36 -7.24 1.91 19.09
CA VAL A 36 -6.79 0.52 18.91
C VAL A 36 -5.76 0.11 19.96
N ARG A 37 -4.80 1.00 20.25
CA ARG A 37 -3.82 0.75 21.33
C ARG A 37 -4.47 0.77 22.72
N ARG A 38 -5.38 1.71 22.99
CA ARG A 38 -6.12 1.75 24.27
C ARG A 38 -7.00 0.52 24.47
N ALA A 39 -7.46 -0.12 23.40
CA ALA A 39 -8.20 -1.37 23.42
C ALA A 39 -7.31 -2.61 23.65
N GLY A 40 -6.00 -2.43 23.91
CA GLY A 40 -5.09 -3.51 24.31
C GLY A 40 -4.23 -4.07 23.17
N ALA A 41 -4.17 -3.43 22.01
CA ALA A 41 -3.25 -3.86 20.95
C ALA A 41 -1.79 -3.54 21.33
N THR A 42 -1.03 -4.56 21.70
CA THR A 42 0.37 -4.46 22.19
C THR A 42 1.43 -4.87 21.16
N GLY A 43 1.03 -5.54 20.08
CA GLY A 43 1.93 -5.99 19.01
C GLY A 43 2.12 -4.96 17.89
N THR A 44 2.91 -5.35 16.87
CA THR A 44 3.09 -4.55 15.66
C THR A 44 1.77 -4.37 14.93
N LEU A 45 1.36 -3.12 14.75
CA LEU A 45 0.19 -2.77 13.96
C LEU A 45 0.57 -2.71 12.48
N THR A 46 -0.22 -3.34 11.62
CA THR A 46 -0.08 -3.25 10.15
C THR A 46 -1.38 -2.75 9.53
N VAL A 47 -1.31 -1.71 8.71
CA VAL A 47 -2.46 -1.19 7.95
C VAL A 47 -2.33 -1.53 6.46
N ARG A 48 -3.45 -1.87 5.83
CA ARG A 48 -3.55 -2.02 4.36
C ARG A 48 -4.50 -0.96 3.84
N VAL A 49 -4.03 -0.13 2.93
CA VAL A 49 -4.82 1.00 2.40
C VAL A 49 -4.60 1.17 0.90
N ASP A 50 -5.53 1.81 0.23
CA ASP A 50 -5.41 2.12 -1.20
C ASP A 50 -4.56 3.38 -1.45
N SER A 51 -4.30 3.66 -2.74
CA SER A 51 -3.52 4.80 -3.22
C SER A 51 -4.06 6.17 -2.82
N GLY A 52 -5.30 6.27 -2.36
CA GLY A 52 -5.87 7.47 -1.75
C GLY A 52 -5.18 7.89 -0.46
N PHE A 53 -4.48 6.98 0.21
CA PHE A 53 -3.68 7.29 1.40
C PHE A 53 -2.23 7.64 1.07
N TRP A 54 -1.76 7.37 -0.15
CA TRP A 54 -0.37 7.56 -0.55
C TRP A 54 0.06 9.03 -0.45
N SER A 55 0.84 9.38 0.57
CA SER A 55 1.55 10.65 0.67
C SER A 55 2.74 10.55 1.63
N ASN A 56 3.78 11.37 1.43
CA ASN A 56 4.91 11.43 2.36
C ASN A 56 4.45 11.79 3.78
N ALA A 57 3.43 12.63 3.93
CA ALA A 57 2.91 13.05 5.22
C ALA A 57 2.13 11.91 5.92
N THR A 58 1.38 11.11 5.17
CA THR A 58 0.71 9.90 5.69
C THR A 58 1.76 8.89 6.18
N ILE A 59 2.78 8.63 5.36
CA ILE A 59 3.86 7.70 5.70
C ILE A 59 4.63 8.19 6.93
N ALA A 60 4.93 9.49 7.03
CA ALA A 60 5.55 10.06 8.22
C ALA A 60 4.70 9.89 9.48
N THR A 61 3.37 10.06 9.38
CA THR A 61 2.45 9.77 10.49
C THR A 61 2.50 8.30 10.89
N LEU A 62 2.45 7.36 9.95
CA LEU A 62 2.52 5.92 10.22
C LEU A 62 3.84 5.54 10.89
N ASN A 63 4.97 6.06 10.39
CA ASN A 63 6.29 5.84 10.98
C ASN A 63 6.38 6.40 12.40
N ARG A 64 5.91 7.64 12.64
CA ARG A 64 5.87 8.25 13.97
C ARG A 64 5.05 7.42 14.96
N LEU A 65 3.97 6.80 14.48
CA LEU A 65 3.10 5.96 15.29
C LEU A 65 3.60 4.51 15.41
N ASP A 66 4.72 4.14 14.80
CA ASP A 66 5.22 2.76 14.71
C ASP A 66 4.15 1.79 14.17
N VAL A 67 3.60 2.15 13.01
CA VAL A 67 2.61 1.35 12.28
C VAL A 67 3.19 0.93 10.93
N ARG A 68 3.29 -0.37 10.70
CA ARG A 68 3.67 -0.96 9.41
C ARG A 68 2.54 -0.75 8.41
N TYR A 69 2.87 -0.69 7.13
CA TYR A 69 1.87 -0.41 6.11
C TYR A 69 2.16 -1.12 4.80
N THR A 70 1.08 -1.42 4.09
CA THR A 70 1.09 -1.64 2.64
C THR A 70 0.08 -0.67 2.02
N MET A 71 0.49 -0.02 0.94
CA MET A 71 -0.30 1.00 0.26
C MET A 71 -0.23 0.73 -1.24
N THR A 72 -1.36 0.69 -1.92
CA THR A 72 -1.32 0.66 -3.38
C THR A 72 -0.84 2.01 -3.91
N VAL A 73 -0.17 2.00 -5.07
CA VAL A 73 0.34 3.20 -5.73
C VAL A 73 -0.10 3.23 -7.17
N ARG A 74 -0.17 4.42 -7.76
CA ARG A 74 -0.55 4.60 -9.16
C ARG A 74 0.61 4.23 -10.09
N CYS A 75 0.47 3.13 -10.82
CA CYS A 75 1.50 2.62 -11.71
C CYS A 75 1.89 3.58 -12.85
N HIS A 76 0.96 4.44 -13.30
CA HIS A 76 1.23 5.41 -14.38
C HIS A 76 2.13 6.58 -13.95
N THR A 77 2.52 6.67 -12.68
CA THR A 77 3.50 7.68 -12.25
C THR A 77 4.85 7.36 -12.91
N PRO A 78 5.49 8.29 -13.63
CA PRO A 78 6.71 7.98 -14.40
C PRO A 78 7.81 7.28 -13.58
N THR A 79 8.05 7.72 -12.35
CA THR A 79 9.07 7.12 -11.47
C THR A 79 8.73 5.68 -11.03
N ILE A 80 7.45 5.37 -10.88
CA ILE A 80 6.99 4.00 -10.57
C ILE A 80 7.08 3.14 -11.82
N ALA A 81 6.63 3.65 -12.97
CA ALA A 81 6.73 2.95 -14.25
C ALA A 81 8.19 2.60 -14.59
N THR A 82 9.13 3.53 -14.40
CA THR A 82 10.57 3.27 -14.57
C THR A 82 11.08 2.20 -13.61
N ALA A 83 10.69 2.25 -12.33
CA ALA A 83 11.10 1.24 -11.36
C ALA A 83 10.57 -0.16 -11.71
N ILE A 84 9.34 -0.25 -12.22
CA ILE A 84 8.74 -1.50 -12.70
C ILE A 84 9.47 -2.01 -13.95
N ALA A 85 9.75 -1.13 -14.91
CA ALA A 85 10.44 -1.49 -16.15
C ALA A 85 11.89 -1.96 -15.92
N GLY A 86 12.50 -1.58 -14.80
CA GLY A 86 13.85 -2.01 -14.43
C GLY A 86 13.93 -3.35 -13.68
N ILE A 87 12.80 -4.03 -13.44
CA ILE A 87 12.79 -5.35 -12.80
C ILE A 87 13.32 -6.39 -13.80
N ALA A 88 14.39 -7.10 -13.42
CA ALA A 88 14.96 -8.17 -14.24
C ALA A 88 13.97 -9.32 -14.43
N ASP A 89 14.00 -9.97 -15.60
CA ASP A 89 13.05 -11.03 -15.93
C ASP A 89 13.13 -12.24 -15.00
N ASP A 90 14.32 -12.54 -14.46
CA ASP A 90 14.58 -13.60 -13.49
C ASP A 90 14.20 -13.25 -12.04
N ALA A 91 13.91 -11.98 -11.75
CA ALA A 91 13.46 -11.54 -10.43
C ALA A 91 11.95 -11.78 -10.19
N TRP A 92 11.23 -12.22 -11.22
CA TRP A 92 9.80 -12.55 -11.13
C TRP A 92 9.59 -13.95 -10.60
N VAL A 93 8.76 -14.06 -9.56
CA VAL A 93 8.41 -15.33 -8.91
C VAL A 93 6.95 -15.63 -9.17
N ASP A 94 6.67 -16.83 -9.66
CA ASP A 94 5.30 -17.31 -9.84
C ASP A 94 4.58 -17.43 -8.49
N ILE A 95 3.28 -17.10 -8.49
CA ILE A 95 2.42 -17.26 -7.32
C ILE A 95 1.16 -18.04 -7.72
N ASP A 96 0.60 -18.76 -6.75
CA ASP A 96 -0.70 -19.42 -6.93
C ASP A 96 -1.75 -18.40 -7.39
N TYR A 97 -2.47 -18.76 -8.44
CA TYR A 97 -3.48 -17.91 -9.05
C TYR A 97 -4.69 -18.74 -9.50
N THR A 98 -5.68 -18.09 -10.10
CA THR A 98 -6.86 -18.78 -10.64
C THR A 98 -6.43 -19.81 -11.69
N PRO A 99 -7.14 -20.95 -11.84
CA PRO A 99 -6.73 -22.02 -12.75
C PRO A 99 -6.53 -21.58 -14.21
N ASP A 100 -7.19 -20.51 -14.63
CA ASP A 100 -7.17 -19.92 -15.97
C ASP A 100 -6.14 -18.80 -16.17
N GLY A 101 -5.30 -18.53 -15.16
CA GLY A 101 -4.34 -17.44 -15.23
C GLY A 101 -3.01 -17.74 -14.56
N HIS A 102 -1.99 -17.00 -14.99
CA HIS A 102 -0.69 -16.97 -14.34
C HIS A 102 -0.48 -15.61 -13.70
N ALA A 103 0.04 -15.61 -12.48
CA ALA A 103 0.46 -14.40 -11.80
C ALA A 103 1.89 -14.53 -11.31
N GLN A 104 2.61 -13.43 -11.39
CA GLN A 104 3.97 -13.32 -10.89
C GLN A 104 4.09 -12.08 -10.01
N VAL A 105 4.94 -12.20 -9.00
CA VAL A 105 5.32 -11.11 -8.11
C VAL A 105 6.80 -10.81 -8.24
N ALA A 106 7.16 -9.54 -8.19
CA ALA A 106 8.54 -9.10 -8.09
C ALA A 106 8.65 -7.90 -7.16
N GLU A 107 9.89 -7.60 -6.77
CA GLU A 107 10.22 -6.48 -5.92
C GLU A 107 11.10 -5.47 -6.64
N ALA A 108 10.87 -4.19 -6.37
CA ALA A 108 11.72 -3.12 -6.88
C ALA A 108 12.01 -2.08 -5.79
N ALA A 109 13.21 -1.51 -5.82
CA ALA A 109 13.53 -0.34 -5.04
C ALA A 109 12.97 0.91 -5.71
N TYR A 110 12.17 1.68 -4.98
CA TYR A 110 11.55 2.91 -5.45
C TYR A 110 12.00 4.08 -4.59
N SER A 111 12.75 4.99 -5.22
CA SER A 111 13.30 6.17 -4.53
C SER A 111 12.54 7.43 -4.91
N THR A 112 12.22 8.24 -3.91
CA THR A 112 11.63 9.58 -4.10
C THR A 112 12.43 10.63 -3.35
N GLY A 113 12.37 11.88 -3.82
CA GLY A 113 13.07 13.00 -3.20
C GLY A 113 14.54 13.05 -3.59
N THR A 114 15.19 14.15 -3.23
CA THR A 114 16.57 14.46 -3.61
C THR A 114 17.40 14.82 -2.37
N GLY A 115 18.72 14.59 -2.46
CA GLY A 115 19.67 14.88 -1.38
C GLY A 115 19.25 14.27 -0.04
N ARG A 116 19.23 15.09 1.01
CA ARG A 116 18.85 14.68 2.38
C ARG A 116 17.39 14.21 2.53
N ARG A 117 16.53 14.47 1.54
CA ARG A 117 15.11 14.05 1.54
C ARG A 117 14.88 12.79 0.70
N ARG A 118 15.94 12.14 0.20
CA ARG A 118 15.82 10.90 -0.57
C ARG A 118 15.35 9.77 0.33
N VAL A 119 14.25 9.14 -0.04
CA VAL A 119 13.67 7.99 0.66
C VAL A 119 13.52 6.85 -0.33
N THR A 120 14.10 5.69 -0.01
CA THR A 120 13.93 4.45 -0.77
C THR A 120 12.85 3.61 -0.09
N ARG A 121 11.92 3.07 -0.88
CA ARG A 121 10.84 2.21 -0.44
C ARG A 121 10.82 0.94 -1.28
N ARG A 122 10.26 -0.11 -0.72
CA ARG A 122 10.02 -1.38 -1.42
C ARG A 122 8.70 -1.29 -2.20
N LEU A 123 8.75 -1.52 -3.50
CA LEU A 123 7.58 -1.82 -4.32
C LEU A 123 7.42 -3.32 -4.40
N ILE A 124 6.18 -3.77 -4.23
CA ILE A 124 5.76 -5.13 -4.59
C ILE A 124 4.90 -4.98 -5.84
N VAL A 125 5.30 -5.64 -6.92
CA VAL A 125 4.66 -5.53 -8.22
C VAL A 125 4.09 -6.89 -8.57
N ARG A 126 2.79 -6.93 -8.92
CA ARG A 126 2.14 -8.12 -9.44
C ARG A 126 1.83 -7.91 -10.92
N ARG A 127 2.24 -8.85 -11.77
CA ARG A 127 1.77 -8.95 -13.16
C ARG A 127 0.91 -10.19 -13.31
N THR A 128 -0.06 -10.12 -14.21
CA THR A 128 -0.98 -11.22 -14.51
C THR A 128 -1.03 -11.42 -16.01
N ARG A 129 -1.02 -12.67 -16.45
CA ARG A 129 -1.26 -13.06 -17.84
C ARG A 129 -2.44 -14.03 -17.85
N LEU A 130 -3.48 -13.70 -18.59
CA LEU A 130 -4.53 -14.65 -18.91
C LEU A 130 -3.97 -15.62 -19.96
N THR A 131 -4.05 -16.91 -19.67
CA THR A 131 -3.75 -17.96 -20.64
C THR A 131 -5.00 -18.24 -21.45
N ALA A 132 -5.25 -17.43 -22.48
CA ALA A 132 -6.21 -17.82 -23.49
C ALA A 132 -5.59 -18.94 -24.35
N THR A 133 -6.06 -20.17 -24.17
CA THR A 133 -6.42 -20.93 -25.38
C THR A 133 -7.79 -20.37 -25.77
N ALA A 134 -7.89 -19.81 -26.97
CA ALA A 134 -9.17 -19.34 -27.50
C ALA A 134 -10.18 -20.48 -27.48
N GLN A 135 -11.44 -20.17 -27.17
CA GLN A 135 -12.57 -20.95 -27.66
C GLN A 135 -13.37 -20.07 -28.61
#